data_AF-A0A081AF33-F1
#
_entry.id   AF-A0A081AF33-F1
#
_cell.length_a   1.000
_cell.length_b   1.000
_cell.length_c   1.000
_cell.angle_alpha   90.00
_cell.angle_beta   90.00
_cell.angle_gamma   90.00
#
_symmetry.space_group_name_H-M   'P 1'
#
loop_
_entity.id
_entity.type
_entity.pdbx_description
1 polymer ?
#
loop_
_entity_poly.entity_id
_entity_poly.type
_entity_poly.pdbx_seq_one_letter_code
_entity_poly.pdbx_strand_id
1 'polypeptide(L)'
;PPRGSIQACAAIYGFSGDLISRLWCRAVQDIKAGNSINYDSGRKGKGGRNSRMTEALREDLNRFIELIPLNDRTDIRTLASNLGIPKSTLHD
;
A
#
# COMPACT_ATOMS: atom_id res chain seq x y z
N PRO A 1 14.02 -1.36 -24.85
CA PRO A 1 13.30 -1.74 -26.08
C PRO A 1 13.03 -0.48 -26.94
N PRO A 2 12.75 -0.62 -28.25
CA PRO A 2 12.42 0.54 -29.08
C PRO A 2 11.19 1.26 -28.53
N ARG A 3 11.21 2.60 -28.46
CA ARG A 3 10.21 3.40 -27.74
C ARG A 3 8.75 3.05 -28.07
N GLY A 4 8.44 2.73 -29.33
CA GLY A 4 7.10 2.32 -29.75
C GLY A 4 6.59 1.01 -29.13
N SER A 5 7.49 0.07 -28.82
CA SER A 5 7.11 -1.20 -28.18
C SER A 5 6.72 -1.05 -26.70
N ILE A 6 7.22 -0.01 -26.01
CA ILE A 6 6.89 0.25 -24.61
C ILE A 6 5.42 0.64 -24.47
N GLN A 7 4.93 1.55 -25.32
CA GLN A 7 3.53 1.97 -25.31
C GLN A 7 2.58 0.84 -25.70
N ALA A 8 2.95 0.02 -26.69
CA ALA A 8 2.17 -1.15 -27.07
C ALA A 8 2.06 -2.15 -25.90
N CYS A 9 3.17 -2.49 -25.24
CA CYS A 9 3.14 -3.34 -24.06
C CYS A 9 2.35 -2.70 -22.90
N ALA A 10 2.45 -1.38 -22.72
CA ALA A 10 1.73 -0.65 -21.67
C ALA A 10 0.23 -0.77 -21.83
N ALA A 11 -0.25 -0.62 -23.07
CA ALA A 11 -1.65 -0.81 -23.42
C ALA A 11 -2.11 -2.26 -23.23
N ILE A 12 -1.32 -3.25 -23.68
CA ILE A 12 -1.67 -4.68 -23.55
C ILE A 12 -1.83 -5.11 -22.09
N TYR A 13 -0.90 -4.68 -21.23
CA TYR A 13 -0.87 -5.11 -19.83
C TYR A 13 -1.57 -4.14 -18.86
N GLY A 14 -2.12 -3.02 -19.35
CA GLY A 14 -2.80 -2.02 -18.52
C GLY A 14 -1.87 -1.28 -17.54
N PHE A 15 -0.56 -1.23 -17.82
CA PHE A 15 0.44 -0.57 -16.96
C PHE A 15 0.93 0.74 -17.57
N SER A 16 1.57 1.59 -16.77
CA SER A 16 2.20 2.81 -17.31
C SER A 16 3.43 2.47 -18.15
N GLY A 17 3.66 3.25 -19.22
CA GLY A 17 4.86 3.13 -20.04
C GLY A 17 6.16 3.28 -19.23
N ASP A 18 6.13 4.10 -18.18
CA ASP A 18 7.24 4.25 -17.24
C ASP A 18 7.54 2.97 -16.47
N LEU A 19 6.50 2.24 -16.02
CA LEU A 19 6.69 0.97 -15.32
C LEU A 19 7.37 -0.06 -16.23
N ILE A 20 6.89 -0.19 -17.46
CA ILE A 20 7.45 -1.13 -18.45
C ILE A 20 8.88 -0.73 -18.83
N SER A 21 9.15 0.57 -19.01
CA SER A 21 10.50 1.08 -19.27
C SER A 21 11.47 0.69 -18.16
N ARG A 22 11.07 0.89 -16.90
CA ARG A 22 11.90 0.56 -15.73
C ARG A 22 12.14 -0.94 -15.62
N LEU A 23 11.10 -1.75 -15.81
CA LEU A 23 11.20 -3.20 -15.78
C LEU A 23 12.17 -3.71 -16.85
N TRP A 24 12.07 -3.16 -18.07
CA TRP A 24 12.98 -3.51 -19.17
C TRP A 24 14.42 -3.16 -18.87
N CYS A 25 14.70 -1.93 -18.41
CA CYS A 25 16.06 -1.52 -18.07
C CYS A 25 16.69 -2.43 -17.02
N ARG A 26 15.89 -2.85 -16.03
CA ARG A 26 16.35 -3.77 -14.98
C ARG A 26 16.65 -5.17 -15.53
N ALA A 27 15.73 -5.73 -16.32
CA ALA A 27 15.93 -7.04 -16.95
C ALA A 27 17.18 -7.05 -17.83
N VAL A 28 17.45 -5.98 -18.58
CA VAL A 28 18.69 -5.86 -19.39
C VAL A 28 19.94 -5.84 -18.51
N GLN A 29 19.90 -5.20 -17.34
CA GLN A 29 21.03 -5.20 -16.41
C GLN A 29 21.24 -6.58 -15.78
N ASP A 30 20.17 -7.27 -15.38
CA ASP A 30 20.26 -8.61 -14.80
C ASP A 30 20.83 -9.63 -15.80
N ILE A 31 20.37 -9.59 -17.05
CA ILE A 31 20.89 -10.44 -18.13
C ILE A 31 22.39 -10.18 -18.36
N LYS A 32 22.80 -8.90 -18.38
CA LYS A 32 24.23 -8.54 -18.53
C LYS A 32 25.08 -9.00 -17.35
N ALA A 33 24.50 -9.07 -16.16
CA ALA A 33 25.17 -9.53 -14.95
C ALA A 33 25.15 -11.06 -14.79
N GLY A 34 24.45 -11.80 -15.67
CA GLY A 34 24.25 -13.25 -15.53
C GLY A 34 23.30 -13.64 -14.39
N ASN A 35 22.52 -12.68 -13.89
CA ASN A 35 21.56 -12.89 -12.81
C ASN A 35 20.21 -13.33 -13.37
N SER A 36 19.41 -13.99 -12.52
CA SER A 36 17.99 -14.19 -12.81
C SER A 36 17.26 -12.84 -12.87
N ILE A 37 16.26 -12.75 -13.75
CA ILE A 37 15.50 -11.51 -13.96
C ILE A 37 14.69 -11.20 -12.69
N ASN A 38 15.01 -10.08 -12.05
CA ASN A 38 14.35 -9.66 -10.83
C ASN A 38 13.12 -8.78 -11.12
N TYR A 39 11.93 -9.36 -10.91
CA TYR A 39 10.64 -8.68 -11.04
C TYR A 39 10.10 -8.10 -9.72
N ASP A 40 10.84 -8.23 -8.61
CA ASP A 40 10.38 -7.70 -7.33
C ASP A 40 10.33 -6.17 -7.36
N SER A 41 9.17 -5.63 -6.99
CA SER A 41 9.05 -4.22 -6.72
C SER A 41 9.88 -3.90 -5.47
N GLY A 42 10.85 -2.98 -5.59
CA GLY A 42 11.57 -2.45 -4.42
C GLY A 42 10.66 -1.69 -3.44
N ARG A 43 9.36 -1.60 -3.76
CA ARG A 43 8.28 -1.07 -2.92
C ARG A 43 7.59 -2.13 -2.06
N LYS A 44 7.87 -3.43 -2.26
CA LYS A 44 7.36 -4.49 -1.39
C LYS A 44 7.85 -4.23 0.03
N GLY A 45 6.92 -3.91 0.94
CA GLY A 45 7.22 -3.50 2.32
C GLY A 45 7.65 -2.03 2.52
N LYS A 46 7.77 -1.23 1.44
CA LYS A 46 8.02 0.22 1.49
C LYS A 46 6.82 1.07 1.06
N GLY A 47 5.66 0.45 0.86
CA GLY A 47 4.40 1.18 0.85
C GLY A 47 4.28 1.89 2.19
N GLY A 48 4.13 3.21 2.18
CA GLY A 48 3.82 3.95 3.41
C GLY A 48 2.56 3.40 4.07
N ARG A 49 2.25 3.89 5.28
CA ARG A 49 0.97 3.60 5.92
C ARG A 49 -0.16 3.95 4.93
N ASN A 50 -0.81 2.94 4.38
CA ASN A 50 -2.10 3.13 3.72
C ASN A 50 -3.15 3.34 4.82
N SER A 51 -2.99 4.40 5.59
CA SER A 51 -4.03 4.90 6.49
C SER A 51 -5.00 5.70 5.63
N ARG A 52 -5.75 5.00 4.79
CA ARG A 52 -6.99 5.58 4.30
C ARG A 52 -8.05 4.95 5.15
N MET A 53 -8.45 5.67 6.19
CA MET A 53 -9.67 5.38 6.92
C MET A 53 -10.80 5.36 5.90
N THR A 54 -11.27 4.16 5.54
CA THR A 54 -12.40 4.00 4.62
C THR A 54 -13.69 4.29 5.37
N GLU A 55 -14.75 4.71 4.68
CA GLU A 55 -16.03 5.02 5.34
C GLU A 55 -16.59 3.79 6.07
N ALA A 56 -16.48 2.61 5.46
CA ALA A 56 -16.84 1.36 6.10
C ALA A 56 -16.06 1.10 7.40
N LEU A 57 -14.75 1.41 7.42
CA LEU A 57 -13.93 1.29 8.62
C LEU A 57 -14.33 2.32 9.69
N ARG A 58 -14.72 3.54 9.29
CA ARG A 58 -15.24 4.56 10.23
C ARG A 58 -16.53 4.10 10.88
N GLU A 59 -17.47 3.58 10.10
CA GLU A 59 -18.75 3.07 10.60
C GLU A 59 -18.56 1.88 11.54
N ASP A 60 -17.68 0.93 11.20
CA ASP A 60 -17.34 -0.19 12.08
C ASP A 60 -16.75 0.30 13.39
N LEU A 61 -15.77 1.21 13.34
CA LEU A 61 -15.18 1.78 14.55
C LEU A 61 -16.22 2.49 15.41
N ASN A 62 -17.12 3.28 14.82
CA ASN A 62 -18.19 3.94 15.56
C ASN A 62 -19.10 2.94 16.27
N ARG A 63 -19.50 1.84 15.59
CA ARG A 63 -20.26 0.76 16.21
C ARG A 63 -19.52 0.14 17.40
N PHE A 64 -18.22 -0.14 17.26
CA PHE A 64 -17.43 -0.72 18.36
C PHE A 64 -17.23 0.27 19.51
N ILE A 65 -17.03 1.56 19.21
CA ILE A 65 -16.91 2.61 20.22
C ILE A 65 -18.21 2.67 21.04
N GLU A 66 -19.37 2.61 20.40
CA GLU A 66 -20.68 2.60 21.08
C GLU A 66 -20.85 1.48 22.10
N LEU A 67 -20.18 0.33 21.90
CA LEU A 67 -20.19 -0.80 22.82
C LEU A 67 -19.28 -0.62 24.05
N ILE A 68 -18.30 0.28 23.98
CA ILE A 68 -17.37 0.54 25.10
C ILE A 68 -18.05 1.46 26.11
N PRO A 69 -18.07 1.18 27.43
CA PRO A 69 -18.63 2.09 28.42
C PRO A 69 -17.99 3.49 28.38
N LEU A 70 -18.77 4.54 28.62
CA LEU A 70 -18.29 5.94 28.58
C LEU A 70 -17.06 6.20 29.45
N ASN A 71 -16.98 5.55 30.62
CA ASN A 71 -15.84 5.67 31.54
C ASN A 71 -14.51 5.18 30.92
N ASP A 72 -14.59 4.26 29.96
CA ASP A 72 -13.45 3.64 29.29
C ASP A 72 -13.08 4.36 27.97
N ARG A 73 -13.80 5.44 27.60
CA ARG A 73 -13.53 6.30 26.43
C ARG A 73 -12.79 7.60 26.79
N THR A 74 -12.26 7.70 28.01
CA THR A 74 -11.75 8.96 28.59
C THR A 74 -10.39 9.41 28.04
N ASP A 75 -9.48 8.48 27.74
CA ASP A 75 -8.21 8.75 27.03
C ASP A 75 -8.19 7.99 25.70
N ILE A 76 -7.70 8.63 24.65
CA ILE A 76 -7.56 8.05 23.32
C ILE A 76 -6.64 6.82 23.33
N ARG A 77 -5.70 6.72 24.29
CA ARG A 77 -4.88 5.52 24.47
C ARG A 77 -5.69 4.34 25.01
N THR A 78 -6.54 4.56 26.00
CA THR A 78 -7.44 3.52 26.54
C THR A 78 -8.45 3.09 25.48
N LEU A 79 -9.01 4.04 24.73
CA LEU A 79 -9.90 3.75 23.63
C LEU A 79 -9.23 2.89 22.55
N ALA A 80 -8.04 3.27 22.11
CA ALA A 80 -7.28 2.51 21.12
C ALA A 80 -6.91 1.09 21.62
N SER A 81 -6.56 0.98 22.91
CA SER A 81 -6.25 -0.31 23.55
C SER A 81 -7.48 -1.23 23.62
N ASN A 82 -8.65 -0.67 23.97
CA ASN A 82 -9.92 -1.41 24.02
C ASN A 82 -10.39 -1.85 22.63
N LEU A 83 -10.10 -1.06 21.60
CA LEU A 83 -10.38 -1.39 20.21
C LEU A 83 -9.32 -2.32 19.58
N GLY A 84 -8.19 -2.57 20.26
CA GLY A 84 -7.10 -3.40 19.76
C GLY A 84 -6.36 -2.79 18.56
N ILE A 85 -6.41 -1.47 18.38
CA ILE A 85 -5.81 -0.77 17.23
C ILE A 85 -4.74 0.23 17.68
N PRO A 86 -3.77 0.57 16.81
CA PRO A 86 -2.81 1.62 17.11
C PRO A 86 -3.49 2.97 17.33
N LYS A 87 -3.04 3.74 18.33
CA LYS A 87 -3.51 5.13 18.59
C LYS A 87 -3.49 6.00 17.32
N SER A 88 -2.47 5.83 16.48
CA SER A 88 -2.34 6.59 15.22
C SER A 88 -3.51 6.40 14.27
N THR A 89 -4.22 5.26 14.34
CA THR A 89 -5.38 4.97 13.50
C THR A 89 -6.59 5.82 13.86
N LEU A 90 -6.69 6.33 15.10
CA LEU A 90 -7.76 7.22 15.54
C LEU A 90 -7.47 8.72 15.29
N HIS A 91 -6.29 9.06 14.77
CA HIS A 91 -5.80 10.44 14.64
C HIS A 91 -5.85 11.01 13.21
N ASP A 92 -6.51 10.32 12.27
CA ASP A 92 -6.70 10.77 10.89
C ASP A 92 -7.99 11.58 10.68
#